data_AF-A0A5S4YPW5-F1
#
_entry.id   AF-A0A5S4YPW5-F1
#
_cell.length_a   1.000
_cell.length_b   1.000
_cell.length_c   1.000
_cell.angle_alpha   90.00
_cell.angle_beta   90.00
_cell.angle_gamma   90.00
#
_symmetry.space_group_name_H-M   'P 1'
#
loop_
_entity.id
_entity.type
_entity.pdbx_description
1 polymer ?
#
loop_
_entity_poly.entity_id
_entity_poly.type
_entity_poly.pdbx_seq_one_letter_code
_entity_poly.pdbx_strand_id
1 'polypeptide(L)'
;MEVRTTQDSILKAFGLLLQAQSKPRQVKQKFAYRQFGTAVHAKRRLSRAEAASIDALVAKLKALDPRDDANNTAIEGLLKELSALPVKFVPIKYEQRIDYSKSYR
;
A
#
# COMPACT_ATOMS: atom_id res chain seq x y z
N MET A 1 54.15 13.61 -24.71
CA MET A 1 53.04 13.65 -23.73
C MET A 1 52.08 14.71 -24.27
N GLU A 2 50.99 14.29 -24.90
CA GLU A 2 50.08 15.20 -25.61
C GLU A 2 49.46 16.19 -24.63
N VAL A 3 49.75 17.48 -24.82
CA VAL A 3 49.14 18.58 -24.07
C VAL A 3 47.70 18.70 -24.56
N ARG A 4 46.81 17.86 -24.02
CA ARG A 4 45.37 18.07 -24.17
C ARG A 4 45.08 19.45 -23.63
N THR A 5 44.67 20.34 -24.53
CA THR A 5 44.54 21.75 -24.20
C THR A 5 43.47 21.93 -23.12
N THR A 6 43.62 22.94 -22.29
CA THR A 6 42.59 23.32 -21.31
C THR A 6 41.22 23.51 -21.99
N GLN A 7 41.19 23.94 -23.25
CA GLN A 7 39.98 24.04 -24.07
C GLN A 7 39.30 22.68 -24.29
N ASP A 8 40.05 21.62 -24.60
CA ASP A 8 39.49 20.27 -24.76
C ASP A 8 38.91 19.74 -23.45
N SER A 9 39.54 20.07 -22.32
CA SER A 9 39.03 19.69 -21.00
C SER A 9 37.73 20.41 -20.64
N ILE A 10 37.59 21.68 -21.05
CA ILE A 10 36.39 22.49 -20.87
C ILE A 10 35.25 21.95 -21.75
N LEU A 11 35.51 21.69 -23.02
CA LEU A 11 34.52 21.11 -23.95
C LEU A 11 34.02 19.75 -23.46
N LYS A 12 34.91 18.91 -22.92
CA LYS A 12 34.53 17.63 -22.31
C LYS A 12 33.66 17.82 -21.07
N ALA A 13 33.96 18.80 -20.21
CA ALA A 13 33.14 19.12 -19.05
C ALA A 13 31.73 19.63 -19.46
N PHE A 14 31.64 20.49 -20.48
CA PHE A 14 30.37 20.94 -21.04
C PHE A 14 29.56 19.78 -21.65
N GLY A 15 30.20 18.88 -22.38
CA GLY A 15 29.55 17.69 -22.93
C GLY A 15 28.95 16.79 -21.84
N LEU A 16 29.65 16.63 -20.71
CA LEU A 16 29.14 15.87 -19.57
C LEU A 16 27.96 16.56 -18.87
N LEU A 17 27.99 17.90 -18.74
CA LEU A 17 26.88 18.68 -18.17
C LEU A 17 25.62 18.62 -19.04
N LEU A 18 25.77 18.73 -20.37
CA LEU A 18 24.66 18.58 -21.33
C LEU A 18 24.05 17.17 -21.29
N GLN A 19 24.88 16.13 -21.14
CA GLN A 19 24.40 14.76 -20.95
C GLN A 19 23.68 14.55 -19.61
N ALA A 20 24.12 15.23 -18.55
CA ALA A 20 23.44 15.19 -17.26
C ALA A 20 22.10 15.93 -17.28
N GLN A 21 21.99 17.02 -18.05
CA GLN A 21 20.75 17.80 -18.19
C GLN A 21 19.72 17.13 -19.11
N SER A 22 20.17 16.43 -20.15
CA SER A 22 19.29 15.75 -21.13
C SER A 22 18.65 14.46 -20.60
N LYS A 23 19.17 13.88 -19.51
CA LYS A 23 18.57 12.69 -18.88
C LYS A 23 17.60 13.14 -17.80
N PRO A 24 16.27 12.97 -17.98
CA PRO A 24 15.31 13.28 -16.93
C PRO A 24 15.63 12.43 -15.71
N ARG A 25 15.82 13.09 -14.56
CA ARG A 25 16.14 12.42 -13.31
C ARG A 25 14.98 11.50 -12.95
N GLN A 26 15.23 10.19 -12.87
CA GLN A 26 14.24 9.25 -12.35
C GLN A 26 14.04 9.52 -10.86
N VAL A 27 13.02 10.29 -10.51
CA VAL A 27 12.65 10.55 -9.12
C VAL A 27 11.99 9.28 -8.57
N LYS A 28 12.54 8.74 -7.48
CA LYS A 28 11.91 7.60 -6.77
C LYS A 28 10.51 8.01 -6.32
N GLN A 29 9.52 7.21 -6.69
CA GLN A 29 8.14 7.41 -6.26
C GLN A 29 8.06 7.26 -4.74
N LYS A 30 7.44 8.25 -4.08
CA LYS A 30 7.23 8.25 -2.63
C LYS A 30 5.77 7.90 -2.37
N PHE A 31 5.56 6.94 -1.48
CA PHE A 31 4.24 6.47 -1.08
C PHE A 31 4.02 6.74 0.41
N ALA A 32 2.80 7.12 0.76
CA ALA A 32 2.31 7.11 2.13
C ALA A 32 1.43 5.88 2.33
N TYR A 33 1.68 5.11 3.38
CA TYR A 33 0.84 3.96 3.73
C TYR A 33 -0.23 4.41 4.73
N ARG A 34 -1.50 4.28 4.35
CA ARG A 34 -2.65 4.58 5.21
C ARG A 34 -3.35 3.30 5.63
N GLN A 35 -3.98 3.29 6.80
CA GLN A 35 -4.83 2.18 7.21
C GLN A 35 -6.07 2.13 6.30
N PHE A 36 -6.39 0.96 5.77
CA PHE A 36 -7.50 0.75 4.84
C PHE A 36 -8.56 -0.20 5.41
N GLY A 37 -8.16 -1.14 6.25
CA GLY A 37 -9.08 -2.07 6.90
C GLY A 37 -8.34 -3.26 7.50
N THR A 38 -9.06 -4.36 7.68
CA THR A 38 -8.54 -5.63 8.21
C THR A 38 -8.93 -6.78 7.30
N ALA A 39 -7.97 -7.65 6.98
CA ALA A 39 -8.19 -8.93 6.35
C ALA A 39 -8.33 -10.03 7.40
N VAL A 40 -9.04 -11.08 7.02
CA VAL A 40 -9.29 -12.27 7.83
C VAL A 40 -8.45 -13.41 7.26
N HIS A 41 -7.45 -13.88 8.01
CA HIS A 41 -6.54 -14.96 7.59
C HIS A 41 -6.66 -16.17 8.49
N ALA A 42 -6.68 -17.37 7.93
CA ALA A 42 -6.65 -18.59 8.72
C ALA A 42 -5.31 -18.77 9.45
N LYS A 43 -5.35 -19.23 10.71
CA LYS A 43 -4.16 -19.59 11.52
C LYS A 43 -3.49 -20.88 11.04
N ARG A 44 -4.27 -21.79 10.48
CA ARG A 44 -3.86 -23.10 9.95
C ARG A 44 -4.66 -23.41 8.68
N ARG A 45 -4.34 -24.53 8.03
CA ARG A 45 -5.20 -25.08 6.97
C ARG A 45 -6.58 -25.40 7.55
N LEU A 46 -7.62 -24.80 6.97
CA LEU A 46 -9.02 -25.01 7.36
C LEU A 46 -9.58 -26.23 6.65
N SER A 47 -10.53 -26.89 7.30
CA SER A 47 -11.44 -27.82 6.61
C SER A 47 -12.44 -27.05 5.75
N ARG A 48 -13.09 -27.73 4.81
CA ARG A 48 -14.10 -27.12 3.93
C ARG A 48 -15.30 -26.57 4.72
N ALA A 49 -15.70 -27.25 5.79
CA ALA A 49 -16.80 -26.81 6.66
C ALA A 49 -16.42 -25.56 7.47
N GLU A 50 -15.21 -25.52 8.03
CA GLU A 50 -14.69 -24.34 8.75
C GLU A 50 -14.54 -23.13 7.81
N ALA A 51 -14.06 -23.34 6.59
CA ALA A 51 -13.95 -22.26 5.61
C ALA A 51 -15.33 -21.68 5.27
N ALA A 52 -16.31 -22.54 5.00
CA ALA A 52 -17.67 -22.12 4.69
C ALA A 52 -18.35 -21.36 5.85
N SER A 53 -18.12 -21.78 7.10
CA SER A 53 -18.67 -21.08 8.26
C SER A 53 -18.04 -19.70 8.45
N ILE A 54 -16.73 -19.57 8.26
CA ILE A 54 -16.03 -18.28 8.32
C ILE A 54 -16.55 -17.36 7.21
N ASP A 55 -16.67 -17.85 5.97
CA ASP A 55 -17.17 -17.06 4.84
C ASP A 55 -18.59 -16.56 5.08
N ALA A 56 -19.46 -17.39 5.67
CA ALA A 56 -20.81 -17.00 6.04
C ALA A 56 -20.84 -15.89 7.11
N LEU A 57 -19.97 -15.97 8.12
CA LEU A 57 -19.85 -14.93 9.16
C LEU A 57 -19.31 -13.61 8.58
N VAL A 58 -18.32 -13.68 7.72
CA VAL A 58 -17.76 -12.50 7.03
C VAL A 58 -18.81 -11.87 6.10
N ALA A 59 -19.62 -12.67 5.41
CA ALA A 59 -20.70 -12.16 4.57
C ALA A 59 -21.76 -11.42 5.40
N LYS A 60 -22.14 -11.94 6.58
CA LYS A 60 -23.05 -11.24 7.51
C LYS A 60 -22.47 -9.91 7.98
N LEU A 61 -21.18 -9.89 8.37
CA LEU A 61 -20.51 -8.66 8.78
C LEU A 61 -20.45 -7.60 7.66
N LYS A 62 -20.27 -8.01 6.40
CA LYS A 62 -20.27 -7.10 5.25
C LYS A 62 -21.65 -6.50 4.96
N ALA A 63 -22.73 -7.20 5.33
CA ALA A 63 -24.09 -6.73 5.11
C ALA A 63 -24.54 -5.70 6.17
N LEU A 64 -23.88 -5.67 7.33
CA LEU A 64 -24.18 -4.73 8.41
C LEU A 64 -23.40 -3.42 8.19
N ASP A 65 -24.08 -2.29 8.34
CA ASP A 65 -23.42 -0.97 8.34
C ASP A 65 -22.91 -0.67 9.77
N PRO A 66 -21.59 -0.51 9.98
CA PRO A 66 -21.02 -0.19 11.29
C PRO A 66 -21.34 1.22 11.78
N ARG A 67 -21.97 2.08 10.96
CA ARG A 67 -22.39 3.43 11.37
C ARG A 67 -23.76 3.48 12.03
N ASP A 68 -24.50 2.38 11.97
CA ASP A 68 -25.82 2.27 12.60
C ASP A 68 -25.68 1.61 13.97
N ASP A 69 -26.01 2.36 15.02
CA ASP A 69 -25.86 1.92 16.41
C ASP A 69 -26.70 0.68 16.73
N ALA A 70 -27.80 0.47 16.00
CA ALA A 70 -28.64 -0.73 16.16
C ALA A 70 -27.88 -2.02 15.80
N ASN A 71 -26.90 -1.94 14.89
CA ASN A 71 -26.12 -3.08 14.43
C ASN A 71 -24.91 -3.38 15.31
N ASN A 72 -24.50 -2.49 16.22
CA ASN A 72 -23.30 -2.66 17.03
C ASN A 72 -23.30 -3.97 17.84
N THR A 73 -24.42 -4.29 18.48
CA THR A 73 -24.55 -5.53 19.28
C THR A 73 -24.44 -6.79 18.41
N ALA A 74 -25.02 -6.76 17.20
CA ALA A 74 -24.93 -7.85 16.25
C ALA A 74 -23.49 -8.01 15.71
N ILE A 75 -22.82 -6.90 15.41
CA ILE A 75 -21.43 -6.88 14.96
C ILE A 75 -20.50 -7.46 16.04
N GLU A 76 -20.66 -7.03 17.29
CA GLU A 76 -19.87 -7.56 18.42
C GLU A 76 -20.08 -9.06 18.62
N GLY A 77 -21.32 -9.54 18.51
CA GLY A 77 -21.64 -10.97 18.56
C GLY A 77 -20.94 -11.77 17.47
N LEU A 78 -21.02 -11.30 16.21
CA LEU A 78 -20.36 -11.94 15.08
C LEU A 78 -18.83 -11.91 15.17
N LEU A 79 -18.25 -10.82 15.68
CA LEU A 79 -16.81 -10.72 15.92
C LEU A 79 -16.34 -11.70 17.01
N LYS A 80 -17.15 -11.89 18.07
CA LYS A 80 -16.87 -12.87 19.12
C LYS A 80 -16.91 -14.29 18.56
N GLU A 81 -17.89 -14.63 17.74
CA GLU A 81 -17.96 -15.92 17.05
C GLU A 81 -16.75 -16.16 16.13
N LEU A 82 -16.35 -15.15 15.35
CA LEU A 82 -15.15 -15.21 14.50
C LEU A 82 -13.86 -15.37 15.30
N SER A 83 -13.79 -14.78 16.50
CA SER A 83 -12.60 -14.88 17.36
C SER A 83 -12.38 -16.29 17.93
N ALA A 84 -13.45 -17.08 18.07
CA ALA A 84 -13.40 -18.46 18.53
C ALA A 84 -12.87 -19.42 17.43
N LEU A 85 -12.92 -19.01 16.16
CA LEU A 85 -12.44 -19.78 15.03
C LEU A 85 -10.91 -19.61 14.85
N PRO A 86 -10.23 -20.54 14.15
CA PRO A 86 -8.78 -20.48 13.97
C PRO A 86 -8.37 -19.41 12.93
N VAL A 87 -8.62 -18.14 13.24
CA VAL A 87 -8.50 -17.00 12.33
C VAL A 87 -7.74 -15.84 13.00
N LYS A 88 -7.07 -15.02 12.20
CA LYS A 88 -6.28 -13.84 12.57
C LYS A 88 -6.74 -12.63 11.76
N PHE A 89 -6.90 -11.50 12.43
CA PHE A 89 -7.16 -10.22 11.78
C PHE A 89 -5.83 -9.54 11.46
N VAL A 90 -5.59 -9.27 10.17
CA VAL A 90 -4.36 -8.62 9.69
C VAL A 90 -4.72 -7.25 9.14
N PRO A 91 -4.16 -6.15 9.66
CA PRO A 91 -4.44 -4.82 9.14
C PRO A 91 -3.88 -4.68 7.72
N ILE A 92 -4.72 -4.21 6.80
CA ILE A 92 -4.36 -3.89 5.43
C ILE A 92 -4.03 -2.40 5.35
N LYS A 93 -2.90 -2.10 4.74
CA LYS A 93 -2.50 -0.74 4.40
C LYS A 93 -2.73 -0.50 2.91
N TYR A 94 -3.21 0.69 2.58
CA TYR A 94 -3.33 1.15 1.20
C TYR A 94 -2.19 2.13 0.89
N GLU A 95 -1.58 1.94 -0.27
CA GLU A 95 -0.53 2.81 -0.80
C GLU A 95 -1.16 4.04 -1.47
N GLN A 96 -0.94 5.20 -0.90
CA GLN A 96 -1.31 6.47 -1.52
C GLN A 96 -0.06 7.14 -2.08
N ARG A 97 -0.06 7.37 -3.40
CA ARG A 97 0.99 8.15 -4.05
C ARG A 97 0.97 9.57 -3.51
N ILE A 98 2.13 10.06 -3.07
CA ILE A 98 2.28 11.46 -2.70
C ILE A 98 2.64 12.22 -3.98
N ASP A 99 1.71 13.03 -4.46
CA ASP A 99 1.98 13.93 -5.57
C ASP A 99 2.70 15.17 -5.04
N TYR A 100 4.02 15.23 -5.25
CA TYR A 100 4.84 16.40 -4.94
C TYR A 100 4.95 17.36 -6.14
N SER A 101 4.15 17.19 -7.20
CA SER A 101 4.09 18.20 -8.24
C SER A 101 3.64 19.52 -7.59
N LYS A 102 4.58 20.48 -7.55
CA LYS A 102 4.21 21.86 -7.23
C LYS A 102 3.28 22.31 -8.35
N SER A 103 2.00 22.54 -8.05
CA SER A 103 1.12 23.23 -8.98
C SER A 103 1.56 24.70 -9.02
N TYR A 104 2.38 25.07 -9.99
CA TYR A 104 2.59 26.47 -10.32
C TYR A 104 1.30 26.94 -11.01
N ARG A 105 0.47 27.70 -10.29
CA ARG A 105 -0.62 28.49 -10.88
C ARG A 105 -0.11 29.90 -11.13
#